data_AF-A0A7G2D4A4-F1
#
_entry.id   AF-A0A7G2D4A4-F1
#
_cell.length_a   1.000
_cell.length_b   1.000
_cell.length_c   1.000
_cell.angle_alpha   90.00
_cell.angle_beta   90.00
_cell.angle_gamma   90.00
#
_symmetry.space_group_name_H-M   'P 1'
#
loop_
_entity.id
_entity.type
_entity.pdbx_description
1 polymer ?
#
loop_
_entity_poly.entity_id
_entity_poly.type
_entity_poly.pdbx_seq_one_letter_code
_entity_poly.pdbx_strand_id
1 'polypeptide(L)'
;MLFDTRPKDSMNEVFGRKAEYWELVEKIENGRNFFVITGPRRIGKTTFLTAALNDLHEKYKIPHIIIDARTISTANSKNPQGQIVREILSIKKHSRKGKLSKITDSVEGITIKGVKLKLRKDEEYTLPDILRELNDSNELLIIAYDEAQYFRYANEDFTKTLAWVYDRLPNIVTIVTGSQVGVLENFLRFDNYKAPLYGRYHVKIPLVRFTPSQSFEFLERGFEEYGLSPNPKEILSAIKALDGVPGWLTHYGAGRVDGKTHWDAVQEVLIEAEGYIQSEFEELDRASPRYRAIMEIVAGITSRKDSASWTKIKNALELREGRGIDDKNLNLLLKKLVNYGFLEHAGKEYIIPDPVIRRLFQT
;
A
#
# COMPACT_ATOMS: atom_id res chain seq x y z
N MET A 1 10.33 17.14 -9.70
CA MET A 1 11.69 16.67 -9.36
C MET A 1 11.59 15.32 -8.67
N LEU A 2 12.53 14.41 -8.92
CA LEU A 2 12.53 13.05 -8.39
C LEU A 2 12.66 13.02 -6.86
N PHE A 3 13.49 13.91 -6.28
CA PHE A 3 13.69 13.99 -4.84
C PHE A 3 12.67 14.84 -4.07
N ASP A 4 11.60 15.30 -4.72
CA ASP A 4 10.50 15.94 -3.99
C ASP A 4 9.75 14.87 -3.16
N THR A 5 9.63 15.08 -1.85
CA THR A 5 9.01 14.15 -0.91
C THR A 5 7.49 14.18 -0.95
N ARG A 6 6.89 15.17 -1.62
CA ARG A 6 5.45 15.24 -1.84
C ARG A 6 5.00 14.22 -2.89
N PRO A 7 3.75 13.70 -2.78
CA PRO A 7 3.18 12.82 -3.80
C PRO A 7 3.25 13.45 -5.19
N LYS A 8 3.58 12.65 -6.19
CA LYS A 8 3.56 13.06 -7.61
C LYS A 8 2.13 13.01 -8.14
N ASP A 9 1.77 14.01 -8.93
CA ASP A 9 0.43 14.12 -9.53
C ASP A 9 0.38 13.66 -10.99
N SER A 10 1.52 13.42 -11.65
CA SER A 10 1.58 12.97 -13.04
C SER A 10 2.50 11.78 -13.24
N MET A 11 2.13 10.86 -14.13
CA MET A 11 2.97 9.71 -14.49
C MET A 11 4.32 10.10 -15.11
N ASN A 12 4.43 11.30 -15.67
CA ASN A 12 5.71 11.81 -16.18
C ASN A 12 6.74 12.05 -15.07
N GLU A 13 6.28 12.26 -13.84
CA GLU A 13 7.12 12.46 -12.66
C GLU A 13 7.38 11.15 -11.90
N VAL A 14 6.66 10.08 -12.22
CA VAL A 14 6.82 8.77 -11.58
C VAL A 14 7.88 7.96 -12.32
N PHE A 15 9.04 7.83 -11.69
CA PHE A 15 10.14 7.03 -12.22
C PHE A 15 9.82 5.52 -12.18
N GLY A 16 10.19 4.81 -13.24
CA GLY A 16 10.26 3.34 -13.24
C GLY A 16 8.93 2.57 -13.23
N ARG A 17 7.76 3.25 -13.31
CA ARG A 17 6.43 2.61 -13.25
C ARG A 17 5.63 2.60 -14.55
N LYS A 18 6.31 2.79 -15.69
CA LYS A 18 5.64 2.87 -17.00
C LYS A 18 5.00 1.54 -17.40
N ALA A 19 5.65 0.41 -17.11
CA ALA A 19 5.13 -0.91 -17.45
C ALA A 19 3.82 -1.19 -16.69
N GLU A 20 3.82 -0.97 -15.38
CA GLU A 20 2.66 -1.15 -14.51
C GLU A 20 1.51 -0.19 -14.88
N TYR A 21 1.83 1.04 -15.30
CA TYR A 21 0.83 1.98 -15.82
C TYR A 21 0.19 1.49 -17.12
N TRP A 22 0.99 1.06 -18.10
CA TRP A 22 0.44 0.58 -19.37
C TRP A 22 -0.33 -0.73 -19.22
N GLU A 23 0.10 -1.61 -18.31
CA GLU A 23 -0.68 -2.80 -17.95
C GLU A 23 -2.05 -2.40 -17.36
N LEU A 24 -2.09 -1.42 -16.44
CA LEU A 24 -3.35 -0.90 -15.91
C LEU A 24 -4.27 -0.39 -17.02
N VAL A 25 -3.74 0.46 -17.91
CA VAL A 25 -4.48 1.05 -19.04
C VAL A 25 -5.04 -0.04 -19.96
N GLU A 26 -4.18 -0.93 -20.44
CA GLU A 26 -4.53 -2.00 -21.39
C GLU A 26 -5.63 -2.91 -20.80
N LYS A 27 -5.55 -3.23 -19.51
CA LYS A 27 -6.55 -4.08 -18.86
C LYS A 27 -7.87 -3.35 -18.62
N ILE A 28 -7.86 -2.05 -18.33
CA ILE A 28 -9.09 -1.24 -18.27
C ILE A 28 -9.76 -1.20 -19.65
N GLU A 29 -8.99 -0.95 -20.71
CA GLU A 29 -9.50 -0.93 -22.09
C GLU A 29 -10.09 -2.28 -22.52
N ASN A 30 -9.50 -3.38 -22.05
CA ASN A 30 -10.02 -4.74 -22.25
C ASN A 30 -11.24 -5.08 -21.37
N GLY A 31 -11.86 -4.10 -20.72
CA GLY A 31 -13.08 -4.27 -19.92
C GLY A 31 -12.88 -4.96 -18.57
N ARG A 32 -11.65 -5.00 -18.03
CA ARG A 32 -11.42 -5.49 -16.67
C ARG A 32 -11.88 -4.44 -15.67
N ASN A 33 -12.59 -4.87 -14.62
CA ASN A 33 -13.25 -3.97 -13.67
C ASN A 33 -12.83 -4.19 -12.20
N PHE A 34 -11.86 -5.07 -11.92
CA PHE A 34 -11.32 -5.27 -10.58
C PHE A 34 -9.80 -5.41 -10.63
N PHE A 35 -9.11 -4.52 -9.92
CA PHE A 35 -7.65 -4.43 -9.87
C PHE A 35 -7.15 -4.49 -8.43
N VAL A 36 -6.05 -5.20 -8.23
CA VAL A 36 -5.37 -5.33 -6.93
C VAL A 36 -3.93 -4.86 -7.12
N ILE A 37 -3.59 -3.69 -6.59
CA ILE A 37 -2.24 -3.12 -6.62
C ILE A 37 -1.55 -3.46 -5.30
N THR A 38 -0.51 -4.29 -5.35
CA THR A 38 0.21 -4.75 -4.16
C THR A 38 1.64 -4.24 -4.16
N GLY A 39 2.24 -4.18 -2.97
CA GLY A 39 3.66 -3.86 -2.85
C GLY A 39 3.99 -3.34 -1.46
N PRO A 40 5.23 -3.45 -0.99
CA PRO A 40 5.62 -3.08 0.37
C PRO A 40 5.35 -1.60 0.67
N ARG A 41 5.42 -1.20 1.94
CA ARG A 41 5.36 0.23 2.29
C ARG A 41 6.47 1.02 1.61
N ARG A 42 6.20 2.30 1.35
CA ARG A 42 7.11 3.23 0.67
C ARG A 42 7.56 2.84 -0.74
N ILE A 43 6.94 1.81 -1.34
CA ILE A 43 7.20 1.41 -2.73
C ILE A 43 6.66 2.41 -3.78
N GLY A 44 5.85 3.38 -3.32
CA GLY A 44 5.19 4.37 -4.17
C GLY A 44 3.79 3.99 -4.64
N LYS A 45 3.04 3.11 -3.93
CA LYS A 45 1.65 2.73 -4.29
C LYS A 45 0.71 3.93 -4.43
N THR A 46 0.57 4.73 -3.38
CA THR A 46 -0.31 5.92 -3.39
C THR A 46 0.12 6.90 -4.46
N THR A 47 1.43 7.14 -4.60
CA THR A 47 1.99 7.99 -5.67
C THR A 47 1.64 7.46 -7.06
N PHE A 48 1.86 6.17 -7.32
CA PHE A 48 1.51 5.52 -8.58
C PHE A 48 0.01 5.59 -8.86
N LEU A 49 -0.82 5.23 -7.88
CA LEU A 49 -2.28 5.25 -7.99
C LEU A 49 -2.76 6.67 -8.35
N THR A 50 -2.38 7.67 -7.57
CA THR A 50 -2.80 9.06 -7.80
C THR A 50 -2.33 9.56 -9.16
N ALA A 51 -1.05 9.38 -9.49
CA ALA A 51 -0.49 9.81 -10.77
C ALA A 51 -1.15 9.09 -11.97
N ALA A 52 -1.38 7.79 -11.87
CA ALA A 52 -2.02 7.00 -12.92
C ALA A 52 -3.48 7.45 -13.15
N LEU A 53 -4.25 7.63 -12.07
CA LEU A 53 -5.63 8.07 -12.16
C LEU A 53 -5.76 9.51 -12.66
N ASN A 54 -4.83 10.39 -12.28
CA ASN A 54 -4.74 11.75 -12.83
C ASN A 54 -4.44 11.73 -14.32
N ASP A 55 -3.45 10.95 -14.74
CA ASP A 55 -3.06 10.84 -16.15
C ASP A 55 -4.19 10.23 -17.00
N LEU A 56 -4.92 9.24 -16.47
CA LEU A 56 -6.14 8.71 -17.10
C LEU A 56 -7.24 9.77 -17.22
N HIS A 57 -7.42 10.60 -16.20
CA HIS A 57 -8.37 11.71 -16.23
C HIS A 57 -7.98 12.77 -17.26
N GLU A 58 -6.70 13.13 -17.33
CA GLU A 58 -6.20 14.15 -18.25
C GLU A 58 -6.30 13.71 -19.71
N LYS A 59 -5.84 12.49 -20.01
CA LYS A 59 -5.76 11.93 -21.37
C LYS A 59 -7.09 11.39 -21.88
N TYR A 60 -7.80 10.62 -21.06
CA TYR A 60 -8.99 9.87 -21.48
C TYR A 60 -10.29 10.38 -20.85
N LYS A 61 -10.23 11.43 -20.02
CA LYS A 61 -11.40 12.02 -19.33
C LYS A 61 -12.15 11.04 -18.41
N ILE A 62 -11.46 9.98 -17.97
CA ILE A 62 -12.01 9.01 -17.02
C ILE A 62 -12.06 9.65 -15.63
N PRO A 63 -13.25 9.80 -15.01
CA PRO A 63 -13.37 10.31 -13.65
C PRO A 63 -12.94 9.26 -12.63
N HIS A 64 -12.52 9.70 -11.45
CA HIS A 64 -12.13 8.78 -10.38
C HIS A 64 -12.41 9.31 -8.97
N ILE A 65 -12.50 8.36 -8.03
CA ILE A 65 -12.55 8.58 -6.59
C ILE A 65 -11.42 7.76 -5.95
N ILE A 66 -10.63 8.37 -5.08
CA ILE A 66 -9.66 7.68 -4.21
C ILE A 66 -10.18 7.78 -2.78
N ILE A 67 -10.32 6.63 -2.13
CA ILE A 67 -10.76 6.48 -0.75
C ILE A 67 -9.58 5.93 0.05
N ASP A 68 -9.06 6.71 1.00
CA ASP A 68 -8.04 6.24 1.93
C ASP A 68 -8.70 5.42 3.03
N ALA A 69 -8.65 4.09 2.90
CA ALA A 69 -9.28 3.18 3.85
C ALA A 69 -8.67 3.29 5.25
N ARG A 70 -7.39 3.67 5.37
CA ARG A 70 -6.75 3.89 6.68
C ARG A 70 -7.36 5.09 7.38
N THR A 71 -7.52 6.20 6.65
CA THR A 71 -8.14 7.42 7.19
C THR A 71 -9.60 7.19 7.56
N ILE A 72 -10.37 6.53 6.68
CA ILE A 72 -11.77 6.14 6.92
C ILE A 72 -11.89 5.25 8.18
N SER A 73 -11.04 4.23 8.30
CA SER A 73 -11.07 3.33 9.47
C SER A 73 -10.56 3.99 10.75
N THR A 74 -9.70 5.00 10.67
CA THR A 74 -9.28 5.77 11.85
C THR A 74 -10.45 6.61 12.38
N ALA A 75 -11.24 7.21 11.49
CA ALA A 75 -12.42 7.98 11.87
C ALA A 75 -13.56 7.09 12.40
N ASN A 76 -13.83 5.95 11.76
CA ASN A 76 -14.81 4.97 12.23
C ASN A 76 -14.55 3.57 11.67
N SER A 77 -13.70 2.79 12.36
CA SER A 77 -13.34 1.44 11.94
C SER A 77 -14.52 0.48 11.86
N LYS A 78 -15.52 0.64 12.73
CA LYS A 78 -16.69 -0.26 12.82
C LYS A 78 -17.69 -0.06 11.68
N ASN A 79 -17.84 1.17 11.18
CA ASN A 79 -18.75 1.51 10.08
C ASN A 79 -18.06 2.38 9.01
N PRO A 80 -17.14 1.79 8.20
CA PRO A 80 -16.48 2.52 7.13
C PRO A 80 -17.45 2.95 6.03
N GLN A 81 -18.53 2.20 5.78
CA GLN A 81 -19.52 2.56 4.76
C GLN A 81 -20.19 3.90 5.09
N GLY A 82 -20.69 4.05 6.32
CA GLY A 82 -21.29 5.31 6.77
C GLY A 82 -20.30 6.48 6.81
N GLN A 83 -19.03 6.20 7.11
CA GLN A 83 -17.97 7.20 7.04
C GLN A 83 -17.71 7.68 5.61
N ILE A 84 -17.62 6.77 4.63
CA ILE A 84 -17.47 7.10 3.20
C ILE A 84 -18.63 7.98 2.74
N VAL A 85 -19.87 7.59 3.08
CA VAL A 85 -21.08 8.39 2.77
C VAL A 85 -20.95 9.80 3.32
N ARG A 86 -20.56 9.94 4.60
CA ARG A 86 -20.42 11.24 5.25
C ARG A 86 -19.42 12.14 4.55
N GLU A 87 -18.28 11.60 4.12
CA GLU A 87 -17.24 12.33 3.42
C GLU A 87 -17.63 12.72 1.99
N ILE A 88 -18.30 11.83 1.24
CA ILE A 88 -18.84 12.18 -0.09
C ILE A 88 -19.88 13.31 0.04
N LEU A 89 -20.76 13.25 1.04
CA LEU A 89 -21.78 14.27 1.28
C LEU A 89 -21.18 15.61 1.75
N SER A 90 -20.06 15.60 2.49
CA SER A 90 -19.40 16.81 2.96
C SER A 90 -18.74 17.59 1.82
N ILE A 91 -18.17 16.89 0.81
CA ILE A 91 -17.62 17.50 -0.40
C ILE A 91 -18.67 18.36 -1.11
N LYS A 92 -19.87 17.81 -1.32
CA LYS A 92 -20.98 18.54 -1.98
C LYS A 92 -21.37 19.82 -1.26
N LYS A 93 -21.33 19.86 0.07
CA LYS A 93 -21.70 21.04 0.87
C LYS A 93 -20.74 22.23 0.66
N HIS A 94 -19.47 21.96 0.33
CA HIS A 94 -18.44 22.99 0.13
C HIS A 94 -18.36 23.49 -1.31
N SER A 95 -18.89 22.76 -2.28
CA SER A 95 -18.94 23.17 -3.69
C SER A 95 -20.00 24.27 -3.91
N ARG A 96 -19.63 25.53 -3.61
CA ARG A 96 -20.49 26.72 -3.64
C ARG A 96 -20.90 27.23 -5.03
N LYS A 97 -20.76 26.44 -6.11
CA LYS A 97 -21.24 26.82 -7.44
C LYS A 97 -22.14 25.75 -8.03
N GLY A 98 -23.45 25.97 -7.87
CA GLY A 98 -24.44 25.36 -8.75
C GLY A 98 -24.06 25.64 -10.21
N LYS A 99 -24.10 24.60 -11.04
CA LYS A 99 -23.82 24.54 -12.50
C LYS A 99 -22.42 24.09 -12.96
N LEU A 100 -21.69 23.29 -12.20
CA LEU A 100 -20.68 22.38 -12.78
C LEU A 100 -20.99 20.95 -12.34
N SER A 101 -21.40 20.11 -13.30
CA SER A 101 -21.86 18.73 -13.07
C SER A 101 -20.77 17.76 -12.62
N LYS A 102 -19.53 18.23 -12.39
CA LYS A 102 -18.35 17.41 -12.11
C LYS A 102 -17.68 17.91 -10.83
N ILE A 103 -17.61 17.04 -9.82
CA ILE A 103 -16.96 17.31 -8.54
C ILE A 103 -15.45 17.10 -8.71
N THR A 104 -14.66 18.07 -8.28
CA THR A 104 -13.20 17.96 -8.19
C THR A 104 -12.77 18.59 -6.88
N ASP A 105 -12.71 17.79 -5.83
CA ASP A 105 -12.53 18.23 -4.44
C ASP A 105 -11.87 17.10 -3.64
N SER A 106 -11.22 17.46 -2.53
CA SER A 106 -10.64 16.52 -1.58
C SER A 106 -11.07 16.85 -0.16
N VAL A 107 -11.45 15.82 0.60
CA VAL A 107 -11.58 15.84 2.07
C VAL A 107 -10.63 14.81 2.64
N GLU A 108 -10.44 14.83 3.96
CA GLU A 108 -9.38 14.09 4.68
C GLU A 108 -9.19 12.63 4.22
N GLY A 109 -10.26 11.88 3.94
CA GLY A 109 -10.18 10.48 3.47
C GLY A 109 -10.63 10.23 2.03
N ILE A 110 -11.09 11.25 1.27
CA ILE A 110 -11.63 11.06 -0.09
C ILE A 110 -11.16 12.16 -1.04
N THR A 111 -10.58 11.75 -2.17
CA THR A 111 -10.27 12.62 -3.31
C THR A 111 -11.18 12.28 -4.49
N ILE A 112 -11.81 13.28 -5.10
CA ILE A 112 -12.71 13.13 -6.24
C ILE A 112 -12.19 13.98 -7.40
N LYS A 113 -12.12 13.42 -8.62
CA LYS A 113 -11.81 14.17 -9.84
C LYS A 113 -12.78 13.86 -10.97
N GLY A 114 -13.46 14.89 -11.46
CA GLY A 114 -14.31 14.83 -12.65
C GLY A 114 -15.63 14.08 -12.51
N VAL A 115 -16.02 13.66 -11.30
CA VAL A 115 -17.15 12.75 -11.06
C VAL A 115 -18.50 13.45 -11.16
N LYS A 116 -19.43 12.85 -11.91
CA LYS A 116 -20.84 13.27 -11.90
C LYS A 116 -21.60 12.56 -10.78
N LEU A 117 -22.25 13.32 -9.91
CA LEU A 117 -23.01 12.77 -8.79
C LEU A 117 -24.23 13.68 -8.50
N LYS A 118 -25.46 13.15 -8.64
CA LYS A 118 -26.68 13.90 -8.38
C LYS A 118 -27.35 13.40 -7.11
N LEU A 119 -27.08 14.10 -6.02
CA LEU A 119 -27.79 13.87 -4.76
C LEU A 119 -28.84 14.98 -4.55
N ARG A 120 -29.98 14.66 -3.99
CA ARG A 120 -30.96 15.64 -3.48
C ARG A 120 -30.45 16.20 -2.16
N LYS A 121 -31.00 17.35 -1.76
CA LYS A 121 -30.70 17.97 -0.47
C LYS A 121 -31.60 17.32 0.60
N ASP A 122 -31.08 17.17 1.81
CA ASP A 122 -31.84 16.71 2.99
C ASP A 122 -32.38 15.26 2.88
N GLU A 123 -31.84 14.47 1.97
CA GLU A 123 -32.09 13.03 1.86
C GLU A 123 -30.95 12.25 2.52
N GLU A 124 -31.29 11.17 3.24
CA GLU A 124 -30.33 10.23 3.79
C GLU A 124 -29.96 9.20 2.73
N TYR A 125 -28.67 8.97 2.55
CA TYR A 125 -28.16 8.02 1.57
C TYR A 125 -27.37 6.91 2.26
N THR A 126 -27.52 5.69 1.77
CA THR A 126 -26.60 4.59 2.07
C THR A 126 -25.46 4.56 1.06
N LEU A 127 -24.39 3.81 1.36
CA LEU A 127 -23.30 3.62 0.39
C LEU A 127 -23.80 2.97 -0.91
N PRO A 128 -24.66 1.92 -0.88
CA PRO A 128 -25.30 1.40 -2.09
C PRO A 128 -26.05 2.44 -2.92
N ASP A 129 -26.76 3.38 -2.30
CA ASP A 129 -27.49 4.43 -3.02
C ASP A 129 -26.55 5.36 -3.77
N ILE A 130 -25.48 5.81 -3.10
CA ILE A 130 -24.44 6.65 -3.71
C ILE A 130 -23.73 5.90 -4.83
N LEU A 131 -23.38 4.63 -4.64
CA LEU A 131 -22.69 3.83 -5.65
C LEU A 131 -23.57 3.59 -6.89
N ARG A 132 -24.89 3.38 -6.74
CA ARG A 132 -25.82 3.31 -7.87
C ARG A 132 -25.88 4.63 -8.63
N GLU A 133 -26.06 5.75 -7.93
CA GLU A 133 -26.09 7.06 -8.57
C GLU A 133 -24.77 7.37 -9.32
N LEU A 134 -23.62 7.01 -8.72
CA LEU A 134 -22.32 7.13 -9.37
C LEU A 134 -22.21 6.27 -10.63
N ASN A 135 -22.69 5.02 -10.58
CA ASN A 135 -22.74 4.14 -11.74
C ASN A 135 -23.62 4.73 -12.86
N ASP A 136 -24.80 5.23 -12.52
CA ASP A 136 -25.78 5.67 -13.53
C ASP A 136 -25.42 7.03 -14.13
N SER A 137 -24.74 7.89 -13.36
CA SER A 137 -24.32 9.22 -13.82
C SER A 137 -23.02 9.26 -14.63
N ASN A 138 -22.24 8.17 -14.68
CA ASN A 138 -20.94 8.11 -15.35
C ASN A 138 -20.87 6.91 -16.30
N GLU A 139 -20.36 7.12 -17.52
CA GLU A 139 -20.17 6.03 -18.51
C GLU A 139 -19.07 5.05 -18.07
N LEU A 140 -18.04 5.58 -17.40
CA LEU A 140 -16.98 4.84 -16.76
C LEU A 140 -16.51 5.65 -15.55
N LEU A 141 -16.28 5.01 -14.42
CA LEU A 141 -15.80 5.61 -13.19
C LEU A 141 -14.83 4.66 -12.51
N ILE A 142 -13.67 5.16 -12.10
CA ILE A 142 -12.74 4.39 -11.27
C ILE A 142 -12.97 4.73 -9.80
N ILE A 143 -13.17 3.74 -8.95
CA ILE A 143 -13.17 3.89 -7.49
C ILE A 143 -12.01 3.08 -6.93
N ALA A 144 -11.04 3.79 -6.36
CA ALA A 144 -9.87 3.21 -5.73
C ALA A 144 -9.99 3.25 -4.20
N TYR A 145 -9.71 2.13 -3.56
CA TYR A 145 -9.62 1.99 -2.11
C TYR A 145 -8.14 1.79 -1.74
N ASP A 146 -7.47 2.85 -1.32
CA ASP A 146 -6.06 2.83 -0.92
C ASP A 146 -5.91 2.21 0.48
N GLU A 147 -4.97 1.28 0.64
CA GLU A 147 -4.75 0.47 1.85
C GLU A 147 -6.03 -0.26 2.32
N ALA A 148 -6.78 -0.84 1.37
CA ALA A 148 -8.11 -1.45 1.57
C ALA A 148 -8.16 -2.51 2.67
N GLN A 149 -7.03 -3.10 3.05
CA GLN A 149 -6.97 -4.08 4.13
C GLN A 149 -7.41 -3.51 5.49
N TYR A 150 -7.41 -2.19 5.69
CA TYR A 150 -7.94 -1.58 6.91
C TYR A 150 -9.46 -1.81 7.09
N PHE A 151 -10.21 -2.05 6.02
CA PHE A 151 -11.63 -2.39 6.13
C PHE A 151 -11.91 -3.75 6.78
N ARG A 152 -10.88 -4.58 7.04
CA ARG A 152 -11.03 -5.84 7.80
C ARG A 152 -11.53 -5.63 9.23
N TYR A 153 -11.42 -4.41 9.76
CA TYR A 153 -11.88 -4.05 11.11
C TYR A 153 -13.35 -3.63 11.18
N ALA A 154 -14.04 -3.60 10.03
CA ALA A 154 -15.46 -3.29 9.96
C ALA A 154 -16.32 -4.36 10.64
N ASN A 155 -17.45 -3.95 11.24
CA ASN A 155 -18.42 -4.89 11.79
C ASN A 155 -19.05 -5.76 10.68
N GLU A 156 -19.21 -5.18 9.50
CA GLU A 156 -19.73 -5.87 8.32
C GLU A 156 -18.61 -6.18 7.34
N ASP A 157 -18.69 -7.34 6.70
CA ASP A 157 -17.72 -7.75 5.69
C ASP A 157 -17.80 -6.85 4.44
N PHE A 158 -16.91 -5.86 4.38
CA PHE A 158 -16.84 -4.88 3.29
C PHE A 158 -16.60 -5.53 1.92
N THR A 159 -16.06 -6.75 1.86
CA THR A 159 -15.91 -7.48 0.60
C THR A 159 -17.25 -7.81 -0.05
N LYS A 160 -18.36 -7.83 0.71
CA LYS A 160 -19.72 -7.94 0.14
C LYS A 160 -20.07 -6.72 -0.71
N THR A 161 -19.67 -5.53 -0.28
CA THR A 161 -19.85 -4.30 -1.07
C THR A 161 -19.02 -4.36 -2.34
N LEU A 162 -17.75 -4.77 -2.25
CA LEU A 162 -16.87 -4.93 -3.41
C LEU A 162 -17.42 -5.96 -4.42
N ALA A 163 -17.93 -7.09 -3.93
CA ALA A 163 -18.56 -8.12 -4.76
C ALA A 163 -19.84 -7.60 -5.45
N TRP A 164 -20.66 -6.85 -4.72
CA TRP A 164 -21.87 -6.25 -5.27
C TRP A 164 -21.56 -5.20 -6.35
N VAL A 165 -20.54 -4.36 -6.15
CA VAL A 165 -20.06 -3.40 -7.16
C VAL A 165 -19.63 -4.15 -8.42
N TYR A 166 -18.79 -5.19 -8.28
CA TYR A 166 -18.33 -6.01 -9.40
C TYR A 166 -19.49 -6.62 -10.20
N ASP A 167 -20.51 -7.13 -9.53
CA ASP A 167 -21.61 -7.86 -10.18
C ASP A 167 -22.67 -6.95 -10.80
N ARG A 168 -22.90 -5.77 -10.20
CA ARG A 168 -24.11 -4.96 -10.46
C ARG A 168 -23.86 -3.58 -11.03
N LEU A 169 -22.63 -3.05 -10.93
CA LEU A 169 -22.31 -1.68 -11.33
C LEU A 169 -21.31 -1.69 -12.50
N PRO A 170 -21.78 -1.94 -13.74
CA PRO A 170 -20.91 -2.19 -14.89
C PRO A 170 -20.06 -0.97 -15.30
N ASN A 171 -20.45 0.24 -14.90
CA ASN A 171 -19.71 1.46 -15.21
C ASN A 171 -18.62 1.76 -14.18
N ILE A 172 -18.47 0.92 -13.14
CA ILE A 172 -17.48 1.11 -12.08
C ILE A 172 -16.33 0.11 -12.21
N VAL A 173 -15.12 0.64 -12.32
CA VAL A 173 -13.86 -0.10 -12.16
C VAL A 173 -13.38 0.08 -10.73
N THR A 174 -13.20 -1.04 -10.03
CA THR A 174 -12.69 -1.05 -8.66
C THR A 174 -11.18 -1.29 -8.66
N ILE A 175 -10.44 -0.45 -7.93
CA ILE A 175 -9.03 -0.67 -7.62
C ILE A 175 -8.91 -0.81 -6.10
N VAL A 176 -8.19 -1.81 -5.62
CA VAL A 176 -7.79 -1.91 -4.21
C VAL A 176 -6.27 -1.91 -4.13
N THR A 177 -5.71 -1.22 -3.14
CA THR A 177 -4.28 -1.31 -2.84
C THR A 177 -4.04 -1.90 -1.46
N GLY A 178 -2.82 -2.39 -1.21
CA GLY A 178 -2.40 -2.71 0.15
C GLY A 178 -0.90 -2.90 0.32
N SER A 179 -0.37 -2.34 1.40
CA SER A 179 1.04 -2.48 1.78
C SER A 179 1.40 -3.82 2.40
N GLN A 180 0.45 -4.42 3.10
CA GLN A 180 0.59 -5.73 3.74
C GLN A 180 -0.07 -6.78 2.84
N VAL A 181 0.67 -7.29 1.86
CA VAL A 181 0.13 -8.14 0.78
C VAL A 181 -0.66 -9.33 1.32
N GLY A 182 -0.07 -10.11 2.23
CA GLY A 182 -0.75 -11.27 2.82
C GLY A 182 -1.97 -10.88 3.66
N VAL A 183 -1.95 -9.72 4.33
CA VAL A 183 -3.11 -9.20 5.06
C VAL A 183 -4.24 -8.80 4.10
N LEU A 184 -3.91 -8.13 2.99
CA LEU A 184 -4.88 -7.79 1.95
C LEU A 184 -5.47 -9.05 1.31
N GLU A 185 -4.66 -10.05 0.99
CA GLU A 185 -5.14 -11.32 0.43
C GLU A 185 -6.08 -12.05 1.39
N ASN A 186 -5.75 -12.09 2.69
CA ASN A 186 -6.65 -12.65 3.73
C ASN A 186 -7.94 -11.83 3.92
N PHE A 187 -7.91 -10.53 3.62
CA PHE A 187 -9.10 -9.69 3.62
C PHE A 187 -9.99 -9.99 2.40
N LEU A 188 -9.42 -10.08 1.19
CA LEU A 188 -10.16 -10.26 -0.06
C LEU A 188 -10.65 -11.70 -0.29
N ARG A 189 -9.86 -12.70 0.11
CA ARG A 189 -10.22 -14.14 0.12
C ARG A 189 -10.68 -14.69 -1.24
N PHE A 190 -10.01 -14.33 -2.34
CA PHE A 190 -10.36 -14.78 -3.69
C PHE A 190 -10.34 -16.31 -3.88
N ASP A 191 -9.59 -17.03 -3.03
CA ASP A 191 -9.39 -18.48 -3.05
C ASP A 191 -10.35 -19.25 -2.12
N ASN A 192 -11.16 -18.55 -1.32
CA ASN A 192 -12.08 -19.16 -0.38
C ASN A 192 -13.51 -19.26 -0.95
N TYR A 193 -13.99 -20.46 -1.23
CA TYR A 193 -15.33 -20.72 -1.80
C TYR A 193 -16.53 -20.11 -1.05
N LYS A 194 -16.37 -19.74 0.23
CA LYS A 194 -17.40 -19.07 1.04
C LYS A 194 -17.30 -17.54 1.01
N ALA A 195 -16.23 -16.99 0.47
CA ALA A 195 -15.98 -15.56 0.49
C ALA A 195 -16.77 -14.84 -0.62
N PRO A 196 -17.21 -13.59 -0.38
CA PRO A 196 -17.99 -12.84 -1.36
C PRO A 196 -17.28 -12.64 -2.69
N LEU A 197 -15.95 -12.50 -2.71
CA LEU A 197 -15.18 -12.25 -3.93
C LEU A 197 -14.70 -13.51 -4.66
N TYR A 198 -14.98 -14.71 -4.15
CA TYR A 198 -14.59 -15.97 -4.80
C TYR A 198 -15.13 -16.07 -6.23
N GLY A 199 -14.31 -16.59 -7.14
CA GLY A 199 -14.67 -16.79 -8.56
C GLY A 199 -14.75 -15.51 -9.41
N ARG A 200 -14.53 -14.32 -8.82
CA ARG A 200 -14.47 -13.06 -9.58
C ARG A 200 -13.05 -12.82 -10.09
N TYR A 201 -12.96 -12.55 -11.39
CA TYR A 201 -11.68 -12.28 -12.02
C TYR A 201 -11.14 -10.94 -11.54
N HIS A 202 -9.85 -10.88 -11.26
CA HIS A 202 -9.16 -9.65 -10.88
C HIS A 202 -7.78 -9.60 -11.53
N VAL A 203 -7.32 -8.39 -11.81
CA VAL A 203 -5.98 -8.13 -12.32
C VAL A 203 -5.07 -7.79 -11.14
N LYS A 204 -3.93 -8.47 -11.02
CA LYS A 204 -2.90 -8.16 -10.02
C LYS A 204 -1.81 -7.29 -10.67
N ILE A 205 -1.50 -6.14 -10.08
CA ILE A 205 -0.42 -5.25 -10.51
C ILE A 205 0.57 -5.09 -9.34
N PRO A 206 1.62 -5.93 -9.27
CA PRO A 206 2.59 -5.86 -8.19
C PRO A 206 3.59 -4.73 -8.44
N LEU A 207 3.70 -3.78 -7.51
CA LEU A 207 4.77 -2.80 -7.45
C LEU A 207 5.94 -3.39 -6.66
N VAL A 208 7.05 -3.61 -7.35
CA VAL A 208 8.27 -4.20 -6.79
C VAL A 208 9.33 -3.14 -6.46
N ARG A 209 10.31 -3.52 -5.63
CA ARG A 209 11.51 -2.69 -5.35
C ARG A 209 12.23 -2.38 -6.65
N PHE A 210 12.90 -1.24 -6.72
CA PHE A 210 13.79 -0.97 -7.83
C PHE A 210 14.96 -1.96 -7.81
N THR A 211 15.31 -2.46 -8.99
CA THR A 211 16.57 -3.19 -9.17
C THR A 211 17.76 -2.29 -8.81
N PRO A 212 18.95 -2.84 -8.53
CA PRO A 212 20.14 -2.02 -8.29
C PRO A 212 20.42 -1.00 -9.40
N SER A 213 20.21 -1.39 -10.67
CA SER A 213 20.35 -0.50 -11.83
C SER A 213 19.30 0.60 -11.85
N GLN A 214 18.03 0.28 -11.61
CA GLN A 214 16.96 1.29 -11.54
C GLN A 214 17.16 2.24 -10.36
N SER A 215 17.63 1.73 -9.22
CA SER A 215 17.93 2.54 -8.04
C SER A 215 19.08 3.52 -8.32
N PHE A 216 20.11 3.05 -9.04
CA PHE A 216 21.22 3.90 -9.45
C PHE A 216 20.75 5.00 -10.40
N GLU A 217 20.04 4.65 -11.47
CA GLU A 217 19.50 5.63 -12.42
C GLU A 217 18.56 6.63 -11.74
N PHE A 218 17.69 6.18 -10.83
CA PHE A 218 16.79 7.05 -10.06
C PHE A 218 17.57 8.10 -9.25
N LEU A 219 18.61 7.66 -8.53
CA LEU A 219 19.44 8.56 -7.73
C LEU A 219 20.27 9.48 -8.62
N GLU A 220 20.95 8.96 -9.63
CA GLU A 220 21.79 9.72 -10.56
C GLU A 220 20.98 10.85 -11.22
N ARG A 221 19.86 10.53 -11.86
CA ARG A 221 18.97 11.52 -12.47
C ARG A 221 18.41 12.51 -11.45
N GLY A 222 18.07 12.02 -10.25
CA GLY A 222 17.58 12.88 -9.19
C GLY A 222 18.62 13.91 -8.75
N PHE A 223 19.90 13.55 -8.69
CA PHE A 223 20.98 14.50 -8.39
C PHE A 223 21.23 15.48 -9.54
N GLU A 224 21.19 15.00 -10.79
CA GLU A 224 21.35 15.83 -11.98
C GLU A 224 20.28 16.94 -12.07
N GLU A 225 19.02 16.65 -11.67
CA GLU A 225 17.95 17.66 -11.62
C GLU A 225 18.26 18.84 -10.69
N TYR A 226 19.16 18.66 -9.72
CA TYR A 226 19.65 19.70 -8.80
C TYR A 226 21.07 20.17 -9.13
N GLY A 227 21.64 19.75 -10.26
CA GLY A 227 22.99 20.11 -10.67
C GLY A 227 24.10 19.48 -9.81
N LEU A 228 23.79 18.38 -9.11
CA LEU A 228 24.72 17.64 -8.26
C LEU A 228 25.25 16.40 -8.99
N SER A 229 26.50 16.03 -8.70
CA SER A 229 27.13 14.80 -9.21
C SER A 229 27.87 14.10 -8.07
N PRO A 230 27.16 13.29 -7.24
CA PRO A 230 27.79 12.59 -6.14
C PRO A 230 28.65 11.42 -6.63
N ASN A 231 29.57 10.99 -5.78
CA ASN A 231 30.45 9.88 -6.07
C ASN A 231 29.61 8.59 -6.29
N PRO A 232 29.78 7.86 -7.42
CA PRO A 232 29.07 6.61 -7.67
C PRO A 232 29.18 5.58 -6.53
N LYS A 233 30.28 5.57 -5.78
CA LYS A 233 30.45 4.70 -4.60
C LYS A 233 29.46 5.04 -3.48
N GLU A 234 29.13 6.32 -3.28
CA GLU A 234 28.12 6.75 -2.31
C GLU A 234 26.72 6.31 -2.76
N ILE A 235 26.40 6.44 -4.05
CA ILE A 235 25.13 5.96 -4.61
C ILE A 235 24.97 4.46 -4.37
N LEU A 236 25.98 3.66 -4.73
CA LEU A 236 25.96 2.20 -4.51
C LEU A 236 25.84 1.83 -3.03
N SER A 237 26.51 2.57 -2.15
CA SER A 237 26.41 2.41 -0.69
C SER A 237 24.98 2.66 -0.19
N ALA A 238 24.34 3.74 -0.65
CA ALA A 238 22.95 4.07 -0.30
C ALA A 238 21.98 2.99 -0.80
N ILE A 239 22.15 2.51 -2.04
CA ILE A 239 21.31 1.44 -2.59
C ILE A 239 21.42 0.17 -1.75
N LYS A 240 22.63 -0.22 -1.35
CA LYS A 240 22.85 -1.39 -0.50
C LYS A 240 22.19 -1.24 0.87
N ALA A 241 22.15 -0.03 1.43
CA ALA A 241 21.54 0.23 2.73
C ALA A 241 20.00 0.34 2.69
N LEU A 242 19.44 0.88 1.60
CA LEU A 242 18.02 1.25 1.49
C LEU A 242 17.21 0.30 0.59
N ASP A 243 17.87 -0.72 0.02
CA ASP A 243 17.30 -1.88 -0.66
C ASP A 243 16.30 -1.54 -1.77
N GLY A 244 16.59 -0.49 -2.55
CA GLY A 244 15.82 -0.14 -3.74
C GLY A 244 14.38 0.31 -3.48
N VAL A 245 14.02 0.69 -2.25
CA VAL A 245 12.69 1.21 -1.92
C VAL A 245 12.60 2.69 -2.35
N PRO A 246 11.75 3.05 -3.34
CA PRO A 246 11.72 4.40 -3.93
C PRO A 246 11.52 5.53 -2.89
N GLY A 247 10.66 5.34 -1.89
CA GLY A 247 10.45 6.33 -0.84
C GLY A 247 11.70 6.61 -0.01
N TRP A 248 12.47 5.57 0.34
CA TRP A 248 13.74 5.73 1.08
C TRP A 248 14.82 6.40 0.23
N LEU A 249 14.92 6.03 -1.06
CA LEU A 249 15.83 6.67 -2.00
C LEU A 249 15.49 8.16 -2.21
N THR A 250 14.19 8.49 -2.24
CA THR A 250 13.70 9.88 -2.34
C THR A 250 14.13 10.70 -1.12
N HIS A 251 13.94 10.18 0.09
CA HIS A 251 14.34 10.86 1.32
C HIS A 251 15.86 11.01 1.44
N TYR A 252 16.62 9.98 1.02
CA TYR A 252 18.09 10.07 0.94
C TYR A 252 18.54 11.18 -0.02
N GLY A 253 17.98 11.20 -1.24
CA GLY A 253 18.28 12.22 -2.23
C GLY A 253 17.95 13.63 -1.74
N ALA A 254 16.76 13.83 -1.15
CA ALA A 254 16.34 15.10 -0.57
C ALA A 254 17.32 15.58 0.51
N GLY A 255 17.70 14.71 1.45
CA GLY A 255 18.67 15.07 2.50
C GLY A 255 20.04 15.47 1.94
N ARG A 256 20.52 14.81 0.88
CA ARG A 256 21.77 15.15 0.19
C ARG A 256 21.68 16.48 -0.54
N VAL A 257 20.54 16.78 -1.17
CA VAL A 257 20.26 18.09 -1.79
C VAL A 257 20.25 19.20 -0.75
N ASP A 258 19.71 18.94 0.45
CA ASP A 258 19.68 19.88 1.57
C ASP A 258 21.06 20.05 2.26
N GLY A 259 22.11 19.43 1.74
CA GLY A 259 23.50 19.60 2.20
C GLY A 259 23.97 18.60 3.25
N LYS A 260 23.17 17.59 3.62
CA LYS A 260 23.64 16.52 4.53
C LYS A 260 24.74 15.71 3.89
N THR A 261 25.67 15.18 4.69
CA THR A 261 26.70 14.25 4.19
C THR A 261 26.07 12.92 3.76
N HIS A 262 26.81 12.09 3.00
CA HIS A 262 26.33 10.75 2.62
C HIS A 262 25.89 9.92 3.83
N TRP A 263 26.73 9.87 4.86
CA TRP A 263 26.48 9.05 6.04
C TRP A 263 25.31 9.58 6.87
N ASP A 264 25.22 10.90 7.06
CA ASP A 264 24.12 11.50 7.82
C ASP A 264 22.77 11.24 7.12
N ALA A 265 22.70 11.44 5.79
CA ALA A 265 21.50 11.19 5.02
C ALA A 265 21.07 9.71 5.07
N VAL A 266 22.02 8.77 4.97
CA VAL A 266 21.71 7.33 5.11
C VAL A 266 21.22 7.01 6.53
N GLN A 267 21.88 7.52 7.57
CA GLN A 267 21.47 7.24 8.96
C GLN A 267 20.06 7.76 9.26
N GLU A 268 19.73 8.97 8.80
CA GLU A 268 18.41 9.54 9.04
C GLU A 268 17.29 8.74 8.38
N VAL A 269 17.48 8.30 7.14
CA VAL A 269 16.51 7.45 6.45
C VAL A 269 16.37 6.09 7.15
N LEU A 270 17.46 5.54 7.68
CA LEU A 270 17.40 4.30 8.46
C LEU A 270 16.60 4.47 9.76
N ILE A 271 16.83 5.56 10.51
CA ILE A 271 16.07 5.88 11.73
C ILE A 271 14.58 6.04 11.40
N GLU A 272 14.25 6.75 10.32
CA GLU A 272 12.87 6.90 9.87
C GLU A 272 12.26 5.54 9.53
N ALA A 273 12.95 4.73 8.72
CA ALA A 273 12.49 3.41 8.30
C ALA A 273 12.29 2.47 9.49
N GLU A 274 13.18 2.48 10.48
CA GLU A 274 13.04 1.75 11.75
C GLU A 274 11.77 2.17 12.50
N GLY A 275 11.50 3.47 12.60
CA GLY A 275 10.27 3.99 13.21
C GLY A 275 8.99 3.49 12.51
N TYR A 276 8.99 3.46 11.18
CA TYR A 276 7.86 2.92 10.42
C TYR A 276 7.65 1.42 10.65
N ILE A 277 8.72 0.63 10.57
CA ILE A 277 8.68 -0.82 10.78
C ILE A 277 8.19 -1.11 12.20
N GLN A 278 8.68 -0.37 13.20
CA GLN A 278 8.23 -0.49 14.58
C GLN A 278 6.72 -0.21 14.69
N SER A 279 6.23 0.87 14.06
CA SER A 279 4.78 1.20 14.06
C SER A 279 3.91 0.11 13.44
N GLU A 280 4.40 -0.58 12.40
CA GLU A 280 3.68 -1.70 11.78
C GLU A 280 3.69 -2.94 12.67
N PHE A 281 4.77 -3.13 13.42
CA PHE A 281 4.94 -4.26 14.32
C PHE A 281 4.15 -4.11 15.63
N GLU A 282 3.74 -2.90 16.00
CA GLU A 282 2.98 -2.62 17.24
C GLU A 282 1.72 -3.47 17.42
N GLU A 283 1.00 -3.79 16.34
CA GLU A 283 -0.17 -4.68 16.42
C GLU A 283 0.24 -6.10 16.82
N LEU A 284 1.40 -6.57 16.34
CA LEU A 284 1.94 -7.88 16.69
C LEU A 284 2.48 -7.88 18.11
N ASP A 285 3.21 -6.85 18.54
CA ASP A 285 3.67 -6.70 19.92
C ASP A 285 2.49 -6.75 20.92
N ARG A 286 1.42 -5.99 20.64
CA ARG A 286 0.20 -6.00 21.48
C ARG A 286 -0.50 -7.35 21.47
N ALA A 287 -0.44 -8.09 20.37
CA ALA A 287 -1.06 -9.41 20.27
C ALA A 287 -0.30 -10.48 21.05
N SER A 288 1.04 -10.48 21.00
CA SER A 288 1.88 -11.38 21.80
C SER A 288 3.36 -10.96 21.77
N PRO A 289 4.07 -10.96 22.92
CA PRO A 289 5.52 -10.72 22.93
C PRO A 289 6.32 -11.78 22.15
N ARG A 290 5.72 -12.94 21.86
CA ARG A 290 6.34 -14.00 21.07
C ARG A 290 6.69 -13.58 19.64
N TYR A 291 5.93 -12.65 19.05
CA TYR A 291 6.23 -12.19 17.70
C TYR A 291 7.60 -11.51 17.65
N ARG A 292 7.87 -10.59 18.58
CA ARG A 292 9.18 -9.92 18.71
C ARG A 292 10.28 -10.93 19.00
N ALA A 293 10.04 -11.84 19.92
CA ALA A 293 11.01 -12.87 20.27
C ALA A 293 11.40 -13.74 19.06
N ILE A 294 10.41 -14.16 18.25
CA ILE A 294 10.66 -14.89 17.01
C ILE A 294 11.46 -14.05 16.01
N MET A 295 11.11 -12.78 15.82
CA MET A 295 11.85 -11.89 14.92
C MET A 295 13.31 -11.73 15.34
N GLU A 296 13.59 -11.50 16.61
CA GLU A 296 14.95 -11.40 17.16
C GLU A 296 15.74 -12.71 16.97
N ILE A 297 15.10 -13.86 17.21
CA ILE A 297 15.69 -15.18 16.97
C ILE A 297 16.04 -15.36 15.49
N VAL A 298 15.10 -15.06 14.59
CA VAL A 298 15.33 -15.20 13.14
C VAL A 298 16.42 -14.24 12.68
N ALA A 299 16.42 -12.99 13.14
CA ALA A 299 17.45 -11.99 12.82
C ALA A 299 18.84 -12.44 13.30
N GLY A 300 18.93 -13.00 14.50
CA GLY A 300 20.15 -13.59 15.05
C GLY A 300 20.66 -14.78 14.22
N ILE A 301 19.78 -15.71 13.84
CA ILE A 301 20.14 -16.86 12.99
C ILE A 301 20.59 -16.40 11.60
N THR A 302 19.82 -15.48 10.99
CA THR A 302 20.04 -15.00 9.62
C THR A 302 21.20 -14.02 9.47
N SER A 303 21.81 -13.59 10.59
CA SER A 303 23.08 -12.86 10.57
C SER A 303 24.28 -13.74 10.19
N ARG A 304 24.17 -15.07 10.39
CA ARG A 304 25.25 -16.04 10.16
C ARG A 304 24.95 -17.05 9.04
N LYS A 305 23.68 -17.19 8.68
CA LYS A 305 23.15 -18.11 7.65
C LYS A 305 22.13 -17.37 6.81
N ASP A 306 21.84 -17.83 5.60
CA ASP A 306 20.89 -17.13 4.74
C ASP A 306 19.43 -17.26 5.21
N SER A 307 19.12 -18.26 6.05
CA SER A 307 17.76 -18.62 6.45
C SER A 307 17.67 -19.36 7.79
N ALA A 308 16.48 -19.35 8.40
CA ALA A 308 16.17 -19.98 9.69
C ALA A 308 15.12 -21.09 9.53
N SER A 309 15.48 -22.33 9.92
CA SER A 309 14.53 -23.45 9.90
C SER A 309 13.53 -23.39 11.05
N TRP A 310 12.33 -23.93 10.81
CA TRP A 310 11.27 -24.03 11.82
C TRP A 310 11.75 -24.67 13.13
N THR A 311 12.52 -25.76 13.06
CA THR A 311 13.06 -26.45 14.23
C THR A 311 14.02 -25.58 15.04
N LYS A 312 14.87 -24.79 14.37
CA LYS A 312 15.78 -23.87 15.07
C LYS A 312 15.02 -22.74 15.76
N ILE A 313 14.02 -22.18 15.09
CA ILE A 313 13.17 -21.14 15.66
C ILE A 313 12.44 -21.68 16.89
N LYS A 314 11.86 -22.88 16.79
CA LYS A 314 11.19 -23.55 17.92
C LYS A 314 12.14 -23.72 19.11
N ASN A 315 13.28 -24.39 18.89
CA ASN A 315 14.23 -24.68 19.97
C ASN A 315 14.74 -23.39 20.65
N ALA A 316 15.04 -22.35 19.88
CA ALA A 316 15.50 -21.07 20.43
C ALA A 316 14.40 -20.35 21.21
N LEU A 317 13.14 -20.41 20.76
CA LEU A 317 12.01 -19.81 21.46
C LEU A 317 11.71 -20.56 22.76
N GLU A 318 11.70 -21.90 22.75
CA GLU A 318 11.50 -22.72 23.95
C GLU A 318 12.61 -22.49 24.98
N LEU A 319 13.86 -22.37 24.53
CA LEU A 319 14.99 -22.03 25.39
C LEU A 319 14.81 -20.65 26.04
N ARG A 320 14.39 -19.64 25.27
CA ARG A 320 14.16 -18.28 25.76
C ARG A 320 13.00 -18.21 26.76
N GLU A 321 11.95 -19.01 26.55
CA GLU A 321 10.77 -19.03 27.44
C GLU A 321 10.91 -19.99 28.64
N GLY A 322 11.90 -20.90 28.61
CA GLY A 322 12.05 -21.95 29.63
C GLY A 322 10.91 -22.99 29.63
N ARG A 323 10.13 -23.09 28.55
CA ARG A 323 9.01 -24.02 28.41
C ARG A 323 8.74 -24.37 26.94
N GLY A 324 8.10 -25.51 26.72
CA GLY A 324 7.71 -25.97 25.38
C GLY A 324 6.62 -25.10 24.74
N ILE A 325 6.61 -25.05 23.41
CA ILE A 325 5.55 -24.43 22.60
C ILE A 325 4.89 -25.48 21.69
N ASP A 326 3.55 -25.47 21.66
CA ASP A 326 2.79 -26.31 20.75
C ASP A 326 3.04 -25.95 19.28
N ASP A 327 3.16 -26.97 18.43
CA ASP A 327 3.51 -26.82 17.01
C ASP A 327 2.46 -26.00 16.24
N LYS A 328 1.17 -26.17 16.57
CA LYS A 328 0.10 -25.41 15.92
C LYS A 328 0.19 -23.94 16.30
N ASN A 329 0.52 -23.65 17.56
CA ASN A 329 0.73 -22.28 18.03
C ASN A 329 1.91 -21.61 17.31
N LEU A 330 3.08 -22.27 17.24
CA LEU A 330 4.23 -21.72 16.52
C LEU A 330 3.93 -21.49 15.03
N ASN A 331 3.25 -22.43 14.38
CA ASN A 331 2.83 -22.28 12.98
C ASN A 331 1.88 -21.10 12.78
N LEU A 332 0.96 -20.86 13.72
CA LEU A 332 0.07 -19.70 13.68
C LEU A 332 0.86 -18.37 13.78
N LEU A 333 1.82 -18.30 14.69
CA LEU A 333 2.68 -17.13 14.87
C LEU A 333 3.51 -16.84 13.61
N LEU A 334 4.19 -17.86 13.08
CA LEU A 334 5.00 -17.74 11.87
C LEU A 334 4.15 -17.34 10.66
N LYS A 335 2.98 -17.98 10.49
CA LYS A 335 2.05 -17.62 9.40
C LYS A 335 1.61 -16.16 9.50
N LYS A 336 1.35 -15.65 10.71
CA LYS A 336 0.98 -14.23 10.86
C LYS A 336 2.14 -13.29 10.52
N LEU A 337 3.38 -13.61 10.93
CA LEU A 337 4.56 -12.84 10.54
C LEU A 337 4.77 -12.81 9.01
N VAL A 338 4.55 -13.94 8.35
CA VAL A 338 4.59 -14.03 6.89
C VAL A 338 3.49 -13.19 6.24
N ASN A 339 2.26 -13.28 6.73
CA ASN A 339 1.14 -12.49 6.20
C ASN A 339 1.37 -10.97 6.29
N TYR A 340 2.06 -10.52 7.33
CA TYR A 340 2.41 -9.11 7.53
C TYR A 340 3.69 -8.69 6.77
N GLY A 341 4.41 -9.63 6.15
CA GLY A 341 5.62 -9.35 5.37
C GLY A 341 6.90 -9.19 6.21
N PHE A 342 6.87 -9.52 7.51
CA PHE A 342 8.07 -9.50 8.36
C PHE A 342 8.97 -10.73 8.13
N LEU A 343 8.38 -11.83 7.66
CA LEU A 343 9.07 -13.04 7.24
C LEU A 343 8.63 -13.46 5.84
N GLU A 344 9.51 -14.15 5.13
CA GLU A 344 9.19 -14.84 3.88
C GLU A 344 9.63 -16.30 3.93
N HIS A 345 8.97 -17.13 3.13
CA HIS A 345 9.37 -18.53 2.96
C HIS A 345 10.54 -18.64 1.98
N ALA A 346 11.65 -19.23 2.43
CA ALA A 346 12.74 -19.72 1.59
C ALA A 346 12.69 -21.25 1.57
N GLY A 347 11.84 -21.81 0.71
CA GLY A 347 11.53 -23.24 0.71
C GLY A 347 10.85 -23.67 2.02
N LYS A 348 11.54 -24.46 2.85
CA LYS A 348 11.06 -24.91 4.18
C LYS A 348 11.56 -24.04 5.34
N GLU A 349 12.29 -22.97 5.04
CA GLU A 349 12.89 -22.07 6.02
C GLU A 349 12.30 -20.66 5.91
N TYR A 350 12.70 -19.79 6.83
CA TYR A 350 12.23 -18.42 6.93
C TYR A 350 13.37 -17.42 6.78
N ILE A 351 13.12 -16.31 6.10
CA ILE A 351 14.05 -15.19 5.95
C ILE A 351 13.37 -13.88 6.36
N ILE A 352 14.16 -12.89 6.75
CA ILE A 352 13.70 -11.50 6.85
C ILE A 352 14.02 -10.83 5.50
N PRO A 353 12.99 -10.44 4.72
CA PRO A 353 13.18 -10.00 3.34
C PRO A 353 13.83 -8.62 3.24
N ASP A 354 13.64 -7.77 4.25
CA ASP A 354 14.11 -6.39 4.25
C ASP A 354 15.34 -6.23 5.18
N PRO A 355 16.47 -5.70 4.68
CA PRO A 355 17.66 -5.44 5.49
C PRO A 355 17.41 -4.50 6.69
N VAL A 356 16.51 -3.53 6.55
CA VAL A 356 16.16 -2.59 7.63
C VAL A 356 15.34 -3.30 8.70
N ILE A 357 14.37 -4.15 8.32
CA ILE A 357 13.64 -4.98 9.29
C ILE A 357 14.63 -5.85 10.05
N ARG A 358 15.58 -6.48 9.34
CA ARG A 358 16.58 -7.33 9.99
C ARG A 358 17.40 -6.56 11.01
N ARG A 359 17.87 -5.36 10.66
CA ARG A 359 18.64 -4.48 11.56
C ARG A 359 17.88 -4.16 12.84
N LEU A 360 16.60 -3.81 12.74
CA LEU A 360 15.76 -3.48 13.89
C LEU A 360 15.67 -4.61 14.92
N PHE A 361 15.66 -5.87 14.46
CA PHE A 361 15.52 -7.04 15.34
C PHE A 361 16.86 -7.74 15.64
N GLN A 362 17.99 -7.25 15.11
CA GLN A 362 19.32 -7.72 15.49
C GLN A 362 19.67 -7.12 16.86
N THR A 363 19.64 -7.95 17.90
CA THR A 363 20.05 -7.61 19.26
C THR A 363 21.44 -8.14 19.61
#